data_AF-A0A538IIJ2-F1
#
_entry.id   AF-A0A538IIJ2-F1
#
_cell.length_a   1.000
_cell.length_b   1.000
_cell.length_c   1.000
_cell.angle_alpha   90.00
_cell.angle_beta   90.00
_cell.angle_gamma   90.00
#
_symmetry.space_group_name_H-M   'P 1'
#
loop_
_entity.id
_entity.type
_entity.pdbx_description
1 polymer ?
#
loop_
_entity_poly.entity_id
_entity_poly.type
_entity_poly.pdbx_seq_one_letter_code
_entity_poly.pdbx_strand_id
1 'polypeptide(L)'
;MSSYAIISLGGKQYRVQEGERLLVDRLREDEGATVEPRVLLVGGNGAPDLAPSTTVTARVVGHELGKKIRIGKYRRRTGYKKHTGHRSRLTRIEIESIGAKRGKAATKPKTQEKGVAAPAKAEAALPDGYASMTIAQLSEAAGGWSREQVEAALEHERSGKARKGALAALESALEEKN
;
A
#
# COMPACT_ATOMS: atom_id res chain seq x y z
N MET A 1 -2.87 -6.78 -37.87
CA MET A 1 -1.99 -5.97 -37.01
C MET A 1 -2.73 -5.72 -35.71
N SER A 2 -2.10 -5.90 -34.55
CA SER A 2 -2.74 -5.61 -33.25
C SER A 2 -2.88 -4.10 -33.03
N SER A 3 -4.04 -3.68 -32.51
CA SER A 3 -4.32 -2.28 -32.14
C SER A 3 -3.36 -1.78 -31.05
N TYR A 4 -2.91 -0.53 -31.15
CA TYR A 4 -2.04 0.13 -30.16
C TYR A 4 -2.44 1.59 -29.98
N ALA A 5 -2.14 2.14 -28.81
CA ALA A 5 -2.31 3.55 -28.50
C ALA A 5 -0.98 4.20 -28.13
N ILE A 6 -0.85 5.50 -28.38
CA ILE A 6 0.21 6.34 -27.81
C ILE A 6 -0.42 7.20 -26.73
N ILE A 7 0.01 7.01 -25.50
CA ILE A 7 -0.47 7.74 -24.32
C ILE A 7 0.58 8.72 -23.81
N SER A 8 0.14 9.82 -23.23
CA SER A 8 0.99 10.79 -22.54
C SER A 8 0.83 10.66 -21.02
N LEU A 9 1.93 10.36 -20.33
CA LEU A 9 2.01 10.21 -18.89
C LEU A 9 3.31 10.79 -18.35
N GLY A 10 3.23 11.62 -17.29
CA GLY A 10 4.42 12.19 -16.65
C GLY A 10 5.30 13.05 -17.57
N GLY A 11 4.72 13.61 -18.64
CA GLY A 11 5.45 14.36 -19.66
C GLY A 11 6.18 13.51 -20.71
N LYS A 12 5.97 12.18 -20.70
CA LYS A 12 6.55 11.24 -21.67
C LYS A 12 5.45 10.54 -22.45
N GLN A 13 5.78 10.08 -23.66
CA GLN A 13 4.87 9.32 -24.50
C GLN A 13 5.23 7.84 -24.46
N TYR A 14 4.22 6.98 -24.34
CA TYR A 14 4.36 5.53 -24.32
C TYR A 14 3.48 4.92 -25.38
N ARG A 15 4.03 3.98 -26.16
CA ARG A 15 3.25 3.09 -27.01
C ARG A 15 2.76 1.93 -26.15
N VAL A 16 1.46 1.64 -26.21
CA VAL A 16 0.83 0.65 -25.35
C VAL A 16 -0.14 -0.24 -26.10
N GLN A 17 -0.30 -1.47 -25.60
CA GLN A 17 -1.31 -2.43 -26.02
C GLN A 17 -2.17 -2.87 -24.83
N GLU A 18 -3.36 -3.41 -25.11
CA GLU A 18 -4.22 -3.99 -24.06
C GLU A 18 -3.52 -5.17 -23.37
N GLY A 19 -3.58 -5.22 -22.03
CA GLY A 19 -2.91 -6.21 -21.19
C GLY A 19 -1.42 -5.95 -20.94
N GLU A 20 -0.84 -4.90 -21.53
CA GLU A 20 0.57 -4.59 -21.34
C GLU A 20 0.83 -3.95 -19.96
N ARG A 21 1.95 -4.32 -19.35
CA ARG A 21 2.45 -3.70 -18.11
C ARG A 21 3.65 -2.82 -18.40
N LEU A 22 3.61 -1.58 -17.91
CA LEU A 22 4.67 -0.62 -18.14
C LEU A 22 5.04 0.13 -16.85
N LEU A 23 6.29 0.58 -16.79
CA LEU A 23 6.80 1.41 -15.70
C LEU A 23 6.80 2.86 -16.14
N VAL A 24 6.03 3.68 -15.41
CA VAL A 24 5.95 5.13 -15.59
C VAL A 24 6.54 5.87 -14.40
N ASP A 25 6.72 7.17 -14.59
CA ASP A 25 7.01 8.10 -13.51
C ASP A 25 5.94 8.03 -12.40
N ARG A 26 6.29 8.45 -11.19
CA ARG A 26 5.44 8.27 -10.01
C ARG A 26 4.06 8.94 -10.18
N LEU A 27 3.01 8.13 -10.09
CA LEU A 27 1.63 8.60 -9.97
C LEU A 27 1.26 8.85 -8.50
N ARG A 28 0.30 9.75 -8.28
CA ARG A 28 -0.21 10.10 -6.95
C ARG A 28 -1.28 9.12 -6.45
N GLU A 29 -1.88 8.36 -7.35
CA GLU A 29 -2.92 7.40 -7.02
C GLU A 29 -2.35 6.16 -6.35
N ASP A 30 -3.18 5.53 -5.51
CA ASP A 30 -2.84 4.33 -4.75
C ASP A 30 -2.87 3.05 -5.59
N GLU A 31 -2.36 1.97 -5.02
CA GLU A 31 -2.36 0.65 -5.67
C GLU A 31 -3.79 0.15 -5.89
N GLY A 32 -4.07 -0.33 -7.09
CA GLY A 32 -5.39 -0.78 -7.52
C GLY A 32 -6.30 0.31 -8.08
N ALA A 33 -5.92 1.58 -8.02
CA ALA A 33 -6.69 2.69 -8.59
C ALA A 33 -6.70 2.65 -10.13
N THR A 34 -7.76 3.21 -10.71
CA THR A 34 -7.95 3.30 -12.17
C THR A 34 -7.59 4.70 -12.65
N VAL A 35 -6.66 4.78 -13.60
CA VAL A 35 -6.13 6.00 -14.18
C VAL A 35 -6.50 6.06 -15.65
N GLU A 36 -6.98 7.20 -16.12
CA GLU A 36 -7.28 7.46 -17.54
C GLU A 36 -6.20 8.40 -18.13
N PRO A 37 -5.12 7.86 -18.74
CA PRO A 37 -4.10 8.69 -19.36
C PRO A 37 -4.59 9.40 -20.63
N ARG A 38 -4.00 10.55 -20.94
CA ARG A 38 -4.30 11.29 -22.17
C ARG A 38 -3.81 10.50 -23.39
N VAL A 39 -4.71 10.21 -24.32
CA VAL A 39 -4.40 9.55 -25.59
C VAL A 39 -3.99 10.57 -26.64
N LEU A 40 -2.93 10.28 -27.39
CA LEU A 40 -2.43 11.12 -28.48
C LEU A 40 -2.69 10.51 -29.85
N LEU A 41 -2.66 9.18 -29.96
CA LEU A 41 -2.82 8.48 -31.23
C LEU A 41 -3.34 7.06 -30.97
N VAL A 42 -4.20 6.57 -31.86
CA VAL A 42 -4.57 5.14 -31.93
C VAL A 42 -4.24 4.64 -33.34
N GLY A 43 -3.59 3.48 -33.41
CA GLY A 43 -3.15 2.86 -34.67
C GLY A 43 -3.34 1.35 -34.67
N GLY A 44 -3.33 0.75 -35.85
CA GLY A 44 -3.46 -0.71 -36.02
C GLY A 44 -4.43 -1.14 -37.12
N ASN A 45 -5.39 -0.28 -37.47
CA ASN A 45 -6.41 -0.52 -38.52
C ASN A 45 -6.30 0.48 -39.68
N GLY A 46 -5.10 0.60 -40.29
CA GLY A 46 -4.87 1.52 -41.41
C GLY A 46 -4.35 2.89 -40.97
N ALA A 47 -4.95 3.98 -41.47
CA ALA A 47 -4.48 5.34 -41.18
C ALA A 47 -4.59 5.65 -39.67
N PRO A 48 -3.54 6.21 -39.04
CA PRO A 48 -3.56 6.51 -37.62
C PRO A 48 -4.51 7.67 -37.33
N ASP A 49 -5.34 7.52 -36.29
CA ASP A 49 -6.19 8.59 -35.80
C ASP A 49 -5.42 9.43 -34.77
N LEU A 50 -5.31 10.74 -35.03
CA LEU A 50 -4.55 11.69 -34.22
C LEU A 50 -5.50 12.43 -33.27
N ALA A 51 -5.20 12.37 -31.98
CA ALA A 51 -6.06 12.85 -30.89
C ALA A 51 -7.48 12.23 -30.88
N PRO A 52 -7.60 10.89 -30.87
CA PRO A 52 -8.90 10.22 -30.88
C PRO A 52 -9.68 10.53 -29.59
N SER A 53 -11.01 10.51 -29.67
CA SER A 53 -11.92 10.56 -28.50
C SER A 53 -11.91 9.27 -27.67
N THR A 54 -11.00 8.36 -27.97
CA THR A 54 -10.82 7.06 -27.33
C THR A 54 -10.26 7.25 -25.92
N THR A 55 -10.91 6.64 -24.94
CA THR A 55 -10.39 6.53 -23.57
C THR A 55 -9.51 5.29 -23.45
N VAL A 56 -8.32 5.45 -22.85
CA VAL A 56 -7.50 4.33 -22.39
C VAL A 56 -7.70 4.20 -20.89
N THR A 57 -8.03 2.99 -20.43
CA THR A 57 -8.19 2.70 -19.01
C THR A 57 -6.97 1.92 -18.54
N ALA A 58 -6.26 2.42 -17.53
CA ALA A 58 -5.12 1.77 -16.93
C ALA A 58 -5.35 1.55 -15.44
N ARG A 59 -4.79 0.48 -14.88
CA ARG A 59 -4.82 0.20 -13.45
C ARG A 59 -3.42 0.30 -12.85
N VAL A 60 -3.32 0.93 -11.69
CA VAL A 60 -2.08 0.95 -10.91
C VAL A 60 -1.88 -0.43 -10.28
N VAL A 61 -0.83 -1.13 -10.66
CA VAL A 61 -0.47 -2.44 -10.08
C VAL A 61 0.28 -2.25 -8.78
N GLY A 62 1.17 -1.25 -8.73
CA GLY A 62 1.93 -0.94 -7.52
C GLY A 62 3.03 0.09 -7.74
N HIS A 63 3.67 0.50 -6.65
CA HIS A 63 4.78 1.43 -6.70
C HIS A 63 6.12 0.76 -6.40
N GLU A 64 7.15 1.09 -7.18
CA GLU A 64 8.48 0.53 -6.98
C GLU A 64 9.58 1.58 -7.10
N LEU A 65 10.73 1.27 -6.50
CA LEU A 65 11.94 2.06 -6.64
C LEU A 65 12.78 1.51 -7.78
N GLY A 66 13.15 2.38 -8.72
CA GLY A 66 14.02 2.04 -9.81
C GLY A 66 15.43 1.65 -9.35
N LYS A 67 16.25 1.27 -10.34
CA LYS A 67 17.66 0.94 -10.15
C LYS A 67 18.40 2.14 -9.52
N LYS A 68 19.27 1.86 -8.53
CA LYS A 68 20.05 2.91 -7.86
C LYS A 68 21.11 3.46 -8.81
N ILE A 69 20.95 4.72 -9.20
CA ILE A 69 21.95 5.47 -9.94
C ILE A 69 22.97 6.02 -8.92
N ARG A 70 24.25 5.71 -9.11
CA ARG A 70 25.35 6.22 -8.28
C ARG A 70 25.97 7.42 -8.99
N ILE A 71 25.76 8.61 -8.44
CA ILE A 71 26.29 9.87 -8.96
C ILE A 71 27.58 10.19 -8.20
N GLY A 72 28.70 10.28 -8.91
CA GLY A 72 29.97 10.73 -8.36
C GLY A 72 30.31 12.12 -8.90
N LYS A 73 30.41 13.12 -8.02
CA LYS A 73 30.96 14.44 -8.35
C LYS A 73 32.41 14.49 -7.89
N TYR A 74 33.32 14.91 -8.75
CA TYR A 74 34.74 15.03 -8.45
C TYR A 74 35.30 16.31 -9.06
N ARG A 75 36.13 17.04 -8.31
CA ARG A 75 36.84 18.22 -8.81
C ARG A 75 38.33 18.07 -8.54
N ARG A 76 39.10 18.02 -9.63
CA ARG A 76 40.54 17.74 -9.62
C ARG A 76 41.31 18.76 -8.76
N ARG A 77 42.31 18.30 -8.01
CA ARG A 77 43.22 19.10 -7.15
C ARG A 77 42.56 19.93 -6.02
N THR A 78 41.26 19.77 -5.81
CA THR A 78 40.54 20.46 -4.70
C THR A 78 40.19 19.53 -3.53
N GLY A 79 40.50 18.22 -3.65
CA GLY A 79 40.06 17.21 -2.69
C GLY A 79 38.55 16.92 -2.71
N TYR A 80 37.76 17.67 -3.49
CA TYR A 80 36.33 17.50 -3.56
C TYR A 80 35.94 16.22 -4.31
N LYS A 81 35.38 15.26 -3.57
CA LYS A 81 34.72 14.06 -4.06
C LYS A 81 33.41 13.84 -3.29
N LYS A 82 32.29 13.72 -3.99
CA LYS A 82 30.98 13.42 -3.39
C LYS A 82 30.33 12.27 -4.14
N HIS A 83 29.80 11.31 -3.40
CA HIS A 83 29.01 10.21 -3.94
C HIS A 83 27.58 10.33 -3.42
N THR A 84 26.61 10.35 -4.33
CA THR A 84 25.18 10.44 -4.01
C THR A 84 24.45 9.33 -4.73
N GLY A 85 23.56 8.64 -4.05
CA GLY A 85 22.64 7.70 -4.69
C GLY A 85 21.34 8.39 -5.06
N HIS A 86 20.81 8.10 -6.24
CA HIS A 86 19.43 8.44 -6.61
C HIS A 86 18.68 7.16 -6.99
N ARG A 87 17.45 7.02 -6.52
CA ARG A 87 16.50 6.01 -6.99
C ARG A 87 15.24 6.73 -7.44
N SER A 88 14.86 6.52 -8.69
CA SER A 88 13.62 7.07 -9.22
C SER A 88 12.44 6.32 -8.62
N ARG A 89 11.41 7.06 -8.18
CA ARG A 89 10.13 6.48 -7.76
C ARG A 89 9.32 6.23 -9.03
N LEU A 90 8.93 4.99 -9.25
CA LEU A 90 8.19 4.54 -10.43
C LEU A 90 6.86 3.95 -10.01
N THR A 91 5.92 3.91 -10.95
CA THR A 91 4.62 3.23 -10.79
C THR A 91 4.48 2.22 -11.91
N ARG A 92 4.16 0.99 -11.55
CA ARG A 92 3.79 -0.04 -12.52
C ARG A 92 2.30 0.08 -12.79
N ILE A 93 1.96 0.27 -14.05
CA ILE A 93 0.56 0.28 -14.51
C ILE A 93 0.32 -0.87 -15.48
N GLU A 94 -0.92 -1.33 -15.55
CA GLU A 94 -1.42 -2.33 -16.49
C GLU A 94 -2.53 -1.70 -17.32
N ILE A 95 -2.49 -1.87 -18.64
CA ILE A 95 -3.51 -1.31 -19.53
C ILE A 95 -4.68 -2.29 -19.63
N GLU A 96 -5.87 -1.86 -19.22
CA GLU A 96 -7.06 -2.72 -19.19
C GLU A 96 -7.83 -2.69 -20.52
N SER A 97 -8.01 -1.51 -21.11
CA SER A 97 -8.72 -1.35 -22.38
C SER A 97 -8.33 -0.10 -23.15
N ILE A 98 -8.46 -0.17 -24.48
CA ILE A 98 -8.31 0.93 -25.42
C ILE A 98 -9.65 1.09 -26.17
N GLY A 99 -10.42 2.15 -25.86
CA GLY A 99 -11.63 2.54 -26.62
C GLY A 99 -12.94 1.88 -26.20
N ALA A 100 -12.89 0.76 -25.49
CA ALA A 100 -14.08 0.18 -24.85
C ALA A 100 -14.10 0.57 -23.37
N LYS A 101 -15.08 1.40 -22.97
CA LYS A 101 -15.45 1.58 -21.57
C LYS A 101 -16.07 0.25 -21.12
N ARG A 102 -15.26 -0.68 -20.62
CA ARG A 102 -15.81 -1.85 -19.90
C ARG A 102 -16.59 -1.26 -18.73
N GLY A 103 -17.92 -1.35 -18.81
CA GLY A 103 -18.80 -0.96 -17.73
C GLY A 103 -18.31 -1.59 -16.44
N LYS A 104 -18.41 -0.82 -15.34
CA LYS A 104 -18.05 -1.24 -13.97
C LYS A 104 -18.30 -2.74 -13.77
N ALA A 105 -17.24 -3.51 -13.71
CA ALA A 105 -17.29 -4.91 -13.34
C ALA A 105 -16.11 -5.21 -12.42
N ALA A 106 -16.46 -5.57 -11.18
CA ALA A 106 -15.62 -5.90 -10.05
C ALA A 106 -14.89 -4.73 -9.38
N THR A 107 -15.66 -3.94 -8.62
CA THR A 107 -15.29 -3.68 -7.22
C THR A 107 -15.02 -5.03 -6.56
N LYS A 108 -13.80 -5.55 -6.68
CA LYS A 108 -13.30 -6.49 -5.68
C LYS A 108 -12.85 -5.65 -4.48
N PRO A 109 -13.26 -6.07 -3.28
CA PRO A 109 -13.19 -5.27 -2.08
C PRO A 109 -11.75 -4.89 -1.77
N LYS A 110 -11.59 -3.84 -0.96
CA LYS A 110 -10.42 -3.65 -0.11
C LYS A 110 -9.88 -5.04 0.29
N THR A 111 -8.69 -5.39 -0.17
CA THR A 111 -7.74 -6.14 0.66
C THR A 111 -7.57 -5.21 1.88
N GLN A 112 -8.29 -5.34 3.00
CA GLN A 112 -8.42 -6.53 3.83
C GLN A 112 -7.13 -7.32 3.72
N GLU A 113 -6.09 -6.74 4.34
CA GLU A 113 -5.22 -7.53 5.19
C GLU A 113 -6.04 -8.69 5.75
N LYS A 114 -5.62 -9.92 5.45
CA LYS A 114 -6.05 -11.10 6.19
C LYS A 114 -5.53 -10.95 7.61
N GLY A 115 -6.16 -10.05 8.37
CA GLY A 115 -6.45 -10.25 9.77
C GLY A 115 -7.41 -11.42 9.83
N VAL A 116 -6.98 -12.42 10.56
CA VAL A 116 -7.63 -13.72 10.74
C VAL A 116 -9.09 -13.53 11.14
N ALA A 117 -9.96 -14.31 10.50
CA ALA A 117 -11.36 -14.39 10.89
C ALA A 117 -11.48 -15.11 12.25
N ALA A 118 -12.12 -14.38 13.17
CA ALA A 118 -12.79 -14.79 14.40
C ALA A 118 -11.97 -14.90 15.71
N PRO A 119 -12.56 -14.53 16.88
CA PRO A 119 -13.97 -14.14 17.07
C PRO A 119 -14.20 -12.82 17.84
N ALA A 120 -15.30 -12.15 17.49
CA ALA A 120 -16.05 -11.20 18.31
C ALA A 120 -16.66 -11.84 19.60
N LYS A 121 -16.01 -12.88 20.14
CA LYS A 121 -16.27 -13.42 21.49
C LYS A 121 -15.28 -12.88 22.52
N ALA A 122 -14.16 -12.29 22.11
CA ALA A 122 -13.14 -11.79 23.04
C ALA A 122 -13.56 -10.48 23.73
N GLU A 123 -14.30 -9.58 23.06
CA GLU A 123 -14.71 -8.29 23.66
C GLU A 123 -15.66 -8.42 24.85
N ALA A 124 -16.33 -9.56 25.03
CA ALA A 124 -17.18 -9.82 26.20
C ALA A 124 -16.41 -10.30 27.45
N ALA A 125 -15.12 -10.61 27.32
CA ALA A 125 -14.27 -11.10 28.41
C ALA A 125 -13.18 -10.10 28.82
N LEU A 126 -13.01 -8.99 28.08
CA LEU A 126 -12.10 -7.92 28.48
C LEU A 126 -12.73 -7.09 29.61
N PRO A 127 -11.94 -6.68 30.63
CA PRO A 127 -12.44 -5.79 31.67
C PRO A 127 -12.88 -4.42 31.10
N ASP A 128 -13.97 -3.88 31.66
CA ASP A 128 -14.57 -2.63 31.21
C ASP A 128 -13.56 -1.48 31.17
N GLY A 129 -13.49 -0.77 30.04
CA GLY A 129 -12.60 0.37 29.87
C GLY A 129 -11.15 0.05 29.46
N TYR A 130 -10.79 -1.24 29.31
CA TYR A 130 -9.44 -1.69 28.91
C TYR A 130 -8.89 -0.96 27.67
N ALA A 131 -9.73 -0.81 26.64
CA ALA A 131 -9.35 -0.21 25.35
C ALA A 131 -8.92 1.28 25.47
N SER A 132 -9.35 1.96 26.52
CA SER A 132 -9.04 3.37 26.78
C SER A 132 -7.91 3.60 27.80
N MET A 133 -7.43 2.55 28.48
CA MET A 133 -6.43 2.69 29.54
C MET A 133 -5.01 2.89 29.00
N THR A 134 -4.30 3.83 29.62
CA THR A 134 -2.85 4.00 29.45
C THR A 134 -2.08 2.91 30.20
N ILE A 135 -0.79 2.73 29.89
CA ILE A 135 0.03 1.66 30.47
C ILE A 135 0.11 1.76 32.01
N ALA A 136 0.19 2.99 32.55
CA ALA A 136 0.25 3.23 33.99
C ALA A 136 -1.08 2.91 34.70
N GLN A 137 -2.21 3.27 34.07
CA GLN A 137 -3.53 2.94 34.60
C GLN A 137 -3.80 1.43 34.58
N LEU A 138 -3.25 0.74 33.58
CA LEU A 138 -3.37 -0.70 33.43
C LEU A 138 -2.57 -1.47 34.48
N SER A 139 -1.38 -0.99 34.87
CA SER A 139 -0.63 -1.60 35.99
C SER A 139 -1.32 -1.43 37.34
N GLU A 140 -2.03 -0.32 37.56
CA GLU A 140 -2.77 -0.11 38.81
C GLU A 140 -4.09 -0.89 38.86
N ALA A 141 -4.81 -0.96 37.73
CA ALA A 141 -6.10 -1.64 37.66
C ALA A 141 -5.99 -3.17 37.60
N ALA A 142 -4.91 -3.72 37.02
CA ALA A 142 -4.74 -5.16 36.82
C ALA A 142 -4.77 -5.96 38.14
N GLY A 143 -4.32 -5.38 39.25
CA GLY A 143 -4.39 -6.02 40.57
C GLY A 143 -5.83 -6.30 41.03
N GLY A 144 -6.80 -5.48 40.62
CA GLY A 144 -8.21 -5.61 40.98
C GLY A 144 -9.03 -6.53 40.08
N TRP A 145 -8.48 -7.00 38.95
CA TRP A 145 -9.20 -7.83 37.99
C TRP A 145 -9.24 -9.30 38.39
N SER A 146 -10.26 -10.04 37.96
CA SER A 146 -10.28 -11.50 38.14
C SER A 146 -9.19 -12.15 37.28
N ARG A 147 -8.76 -13.36 37.64
CA ARG A 147 -7.76 -14.11 36.88
C ARG A 147 -8.15 -14.26 35.40
N GLU A 148 -9.42 -14.58 35.14
CA GLU A 148 -9.98 -14.74 33.80
C GLU A 148 -9.92 -13.43 32.99
N GLN A 149 -10.11 -12.28 33.65
CA GLN A 149 -10.01 -10.96 33.02
C GLN A 149 -8.56 -10.58 32.69
N VAL A 150 -7.59 -10.94 33.54
CA VAL A 150 -6.16 -10.69 33.29
C VAL A 150 -5.66 -11.58 32.14
N GLU A 151 -6.06 -12.85 32.10
CA GLU A 151 -5.73 -13.78 31.02
C GLU A 151 -6.33 -13.30 29.67
N ALA A 152 -7.59 -12.88 29.66
CA ALA A 152 -8.25 -12.33 28.46
C ALA A 152 -7.58 -11.03 27.95
N ALA A 153 -7.20 -10.12 28.86
CA ALA A 153 -6.48 -8.89 28.53
C ALA A 153 -5.08 -9.17 27.94
N LEU A 154 -4.39 -10.18 28.46
CA LEU A 154 -3.06 -10.59 28.01
C LEU A 154 -3.10 -11.24 26.63
N GLU A 155 -4.10 -12.07 26.34
CA GLU A 155 -4.35 -12.61 24.99
C GLU A 155 -4.67 -11.50 23.98
N HIS A 156 -5.43 -10.49 24.39
CA HIS A 156 -5.74 -9.32 23.56
C HIS A 156 -4.49 -8.47 23.24
N GLU A 157 -3.58 -8.23 24.19
CA GLU A 157 -2.33 -7.52 23.90
C GLU A 157 -1.37 -8.34 23.04
N ARG A 158 -1.30 -9.65 23.26
CA ARG A 158 -0.46 -10.55 22.44
C ARG A 158 -0.96 -10.64 21.00
N SER A 159 -2.27 -10.57 20.77
CA SER A 159 -2.89 -10.58 19.42
C SER A 159 -2.94 -9.21 18.75
N GLY A 160 -2.88 -8.11 19.51
CA GLY A 160 -3.01 -6.74 19.03
C GLY A 160 -1.66 -6.02 18.83
N LYS A 161 -1.53 -4.84 19.47
CA LYS A 161 -0.39 -3.93 19.29
C LYS A 161 0.87 -4.35 20.08
N ALA A 162 0.80 -5.40 20.90
CA ALA A 162 1.90 -5.94 21.70
C ALA A 162 2.67 -4.86 22.50
N ARG A 163 1.95 -4.07 23.32
CA ARG A 163 2.57 -3.07 24.17
C ARG A 163 3.38 -3.77 25.28
N LYS A 164 4.71 -3.80 25.13
CA LYS A 164 5.62 -4.52 26.04
C LYS A 164 5.40 -4.21 27.53
N GLY A 165 5.10 -2.95 27.88
CA GLY A 165 4.84 -2.56 29.27
C GLY A 165 3.49 -3.06 29.81
N ALA A 166 2.47 -3.16 28.97
CA ALA A 166 1.18 -3.71 29.37
C ALA A 166 1.24 -5.23 29.54
N LEU A 167 1.98 -5.93 28.68
CA LEU A 167 2.22 -7.37 28.80
C LEU A 167 2.92 -7.71 30.12
N ALA A 168 4.00 -7.00 30.47
CA ALA A 168 4.72 -7.22 31.72
C ALA A 168 3.84 -6.97 32.96
N ALA A 169 3.00 -5.94 32.93
CA ALA A 169 2.08 -5.65 34.03
C ALA A 169 0.99 -6.73 34.19
N LEU A 170 0.43 -7.24 33.07
CA LEU A 170 -0.57 -8.31 33.10
C LEU A 170 0.03 -9.67 33.49
N GLU A 171 1.27 -9.96 33.07
CA GLU A 171 2.00 -11.18 33.48
C GLU A 171 2.29 -11.15 34.99
N SER A 172 2.76 -10.01 35.52
CA SER A 172 2.96 -9.83 36.97
C SER A 172 1.65 -9.96 37.76
N ALA A 173 0.56 -9.36 37.28
CA ALA A 173 -0.75 -9.46 37.93
C ALA A 173 -1.34 -10.89 37.88
N LEU A 174 -0.98 -11.69 36.88
CA LEU A 174 -1.35 -13.10 36.78
C LEU A 174 -0.53 -13.96 37.78
N GLU A 175 0.75 -13.65 37.94
CA GLU A 175 1.63 -14.33 38.90
C GLU A 175 1.19 -14.09 40.35
N GLU A 176 0.75 -12.88 40.70
CA GLU A 176 0.21 -12.56 42.03
C GLU A 176 -1.12 -13.26 42.37
N LYS A 177 -1.80 -13.84 41.37
CA LYS A 177 -3.11 -14.52 41.52
C LYS A 177 -3.01 -16.06 41.44
N ASN A 178 -1.80 -16.62 41.34
CA ASN A 178 -1.53 -18.06 41.50
C ASN A 178 -1.23 -18.40 42.97
#